data_AF-A0A5S4VMQ1-F1
#
_entry.id   AF-A0A5S4VMQ1-F1
#
_cell.length_a   1.000
_cell.length_b   1.000
_cell.length_c   1.000
_cell.angle_alpha   90.00
_cell.angle_beta   90.00
_cell.angle_gamma   90.00
#
_symmetry.space_group_name_H-M   'P 1'
#
loop_
_entity.id
_entity.type
_entity.pdbx_description
1 polymer ?
#
loop_
_entity_poly.entity_id
_entity_poly.type
_entity_poly.pdbx_seq_one_letter_code
_entity_poly.pdbx_strand_id
1 'polypeptide(L)' 'MEISPNTLTKLNQNENISLEIIIKICEFLNCDIGNMCEIAESKEG' A
#
# COMPACT_ATOMS: atom_id res chain seq x y z
N MET A 1 -8.33 -1.91 13.10
CA MET A 1 -7.57 -1.08 12.15
C MET A 1 -8.27 0.25 12.02
N GLU A 2 -7.58 1.36 12.30
CA GLU A 2 -8.05 2.69 11.93
C GLU A 2 -7.15 3.23 10.80
N ILE A 3 -7.71 3.32 9.60
CA ILE A 3 -7.06 3.99 8.46
C ILE A 3 -7.55 5.44 8.45
N SER A 4 -6.62 6.40 8.41
CA SER A 4 -7.00 7.81 8.35
C SER A 4 -7.80 8.12 7.07
N PRO A 5 -8.79 9.04 7.10
CA PRO A 5 -9.51 9.44 5.90
C PRO A 5 -8.59 9.89 4.76
N ASN A 6 -7.50 10.58 5.10
CA ASN A 6 -6.47 11.00 4.14
C ASN A 6 -5.81 9.81 3.43
N THR A 7 -5.46 8.76 4.17
CA THR A 7 -4.92 7.52 3.58
C THR A 7 -5.94 6.86 2.65
N LEU A 8 -7.22 6.85 3.04
CA LEU A 8 -8.30 6.29 2.21
C LEU A 8 -8.45 7.08 0.89
N THR A 9 -8.38 8.41 0.97
CA THR A 9 -8.39 9.29 -0.21
C THR A 9 -7.22 8.99 -1.15
N LYS A 10 -5.99 8.85 -0.60
CA LYS A 10 -4.81 8.49 -1.40
C LYS A 10 -4.96 7.15 -2.11
N LEU A 11 -5.47 6.14 -1.41
CA LEU A 11 -5.74 4.82 -1.99
C LEU A 11 -6.75 4.92 -3.14
N ASN A 12 -7.84 5.68 -2.96
CA ASN A 12 -8.85 5.90 -4.01
C ASN A 12 -8.31 6.67 -5.23
N GLN A 13 -7.30 7.52 -5.02
CA GLN A 13 -6.68 8.35 -6.06
C GLN A 13 -5.46 7.69 -6.71
N ASN A 14 -5.10 6.46 -6.32
CA ASN A 14 -3.87 5.77 -6.75
C ASN A 14 -2.59 6.59 -6.45
N GLU A 15 -2.60 7.33 -5.35
CA GLU A 15 -1.43 8.10 -4.89
C GLU A 15 -0.48 7.25 -4.05
N ASN A 16 0.79 7.70 -4.00
CA ASN A 16 1.80 7.06 -3.17
C ASN A 16 1.47 7.18 -1.67
N ILE A 17 1.61 6.06 -0.98
CA ILE A 17 1.49 5.92 0.47
C ILE A 17 2.82 5.54 1.10
N SER A 18 2.95 5.73 2.42
CA SER A 18 4.15 5.31 3.16
C SER A 18 4.14 3.79 3.44
N LEU A 19 5.32 3.21 3.67
CA LEU A 19 5.44 1.81 4.09
C LEU A 19 4.67 1.50 5.38
N GLU A 20 4.54 2.46 6.30
CA GLU A 20 3.77 2.27 7.52
C GLU A 20 2.29 1.95 7.24
N ILE A 21 1.70 2.59 6.22
CA ILE A 21 0.32 2.28 5.79
C ILE A 21 0.25 0.88 5.19
N ILE A 22 1.26 0.49 4.41
CA ILE A 22 1.36 -0.84 3.80
C ILE A 22 1.40 -1.92 4.90
N ILE A 23 2.21 -1.73 5.95
CA ILE A 23 2.27 -2.64 7.11
C ILE A 23 0.91 -2.76 7.80
N LYS A 24 0.22 -1.64 8.03
CA LYS A 24 -1.14 -1.67 8.61
C LYS A 24 -2.10 -2.50 7.75
N ILE A 25 -2.04 -2.34 6.42
CA ILE A 25 -2.83 -3.14 5.47
C ILE A 25 -2.50 -4.63 5.58
N CYS A 26 -1.23 -5.00 5.62
CA CYS A 26 -0.77 -6.37 5.85
C CYS A 26 -1.35 -6.98 7.14
N GLU A 27 -1.26 -6.25 8.26
CA GLU A 27 -1.79 -6.71 9.56
C GLU A 27 -3.31 -6.93 9.52
N PHE A 28 -4.05 -6.06 8.82
CA PHE A 28 -5.49 -6.18 8.70
C PHE A 28 -5.92 -7.34 7.79
N LEU A 29 -5.19 -7.57 6.71
CA LEU A 29 -5.45 -8.66 5.76
C LEU A 29 -4.82 -9.98 6.19
N ASN A 30 -4.02 -9.98 7.27
CA ASN A 30 -3.24 -11.11 7.74
C ASN A 30 -2.35 -11.71 6.62
N CYS A 31 -1.65 -10.85 5.89
CA CYS A 31 -0.76 -11.21 4.78
C CYS A 31 0.63 -10.55 4.91
N ASP A 32 1.62 -11.11 4.22
CA ASP A 32 2.96 -10.51 4.11
C ASP A 32 2.97 -9.41 3.02
N ILE A 33 3.80 -8.38 3.19
CA ILE A 33 4.03 -7.34 2.19
C ILE A 33 4.46 -7.92 0.83
N GLY A 34 5.24 -9.00 0.84
CA GLY A 34 5.68 -9.68 -0.38
C GLY A 34 4.58 -10.41 -1.14
N ASN A 35 3.38 -10.56 -0.56
CA ASN A 35 2.24 -11.16 -1.26
C ASN A 35 1.44 -10.14 -2.08
N MET A 36 1.59 -8.84 -1.82
CA MET A 36 0.79 -7.79 -2.44
C MET A 36 1.60 -6.69 -3.12
N CYS A 37 2.88 -6.56 -2.80
CA CYS A 37 3.77 -5.58 -3.41
C CYS A 37 4.81 -6.27 -4.29
N GLU A 38 5.00 -5.74 -5.49
CA GLU A 38 6.07 -6.12 -6.41
C GLU A 38 6.89 -4.87 -6.77
N ILE A 39 8.20 -5.03 -6.95
CA ILE A 39 9.02 -3.97 -7.50
C ILE A 39 8.75 -3.93 -9.00
N ALA A 40 8.05 -2.89 -9.46
CA ALA A 40 7.84 -2.69 -10.87
C ALA A 40 9.21 -2.48 -11.56
N GLU A 41 9.52 -3.33 -12.53
CA GLU A 41 10.62 -3.06 -13.45
C GLU A 41 10.28 -1.78 -14.21
N SER A 42 11.13 -0.76 -14.10
CA SER A 42 11.05 0.40 -14.99
C SER A 42 11.22 -0.13 -16.41
N LYS A 43 10.14 -0.12 -17.20
CA LYS A 43 10.25 -0.28 -18.64
C LYS A 43 10.95 0.96 -19.19
N GLU A 44 12.27 0.99 -19.09
CA GLU A 44 13.10 1.80 -19.97
C GLU A 44 13.05 1.14 -21.34
N GLY A 45 12.19 1.69 -22.19
CA GLY A 45 12.12 1.45 -23.63
C GLY A 45 11.99 2.78 -24.35
#